data_AF-A0A061RMU8-F1
#
_entry.id   AF-A0A061RMU8-F1
#
_cell.length_a   1.000
_cell.length_b   1.000
_cell.length_c   1.000
_cell.angle_alpha   90.00
_cell.angle_beta   90.00
_cell.angle_gamma   90.00
#
_symmetry.space_group_name_H-M   'P 1'
#
loop_
_entity.id
_entity.type
_entity.pdbx_description
1 polymer ?
#
loop_
_entity_poly.entity_id
_entity_poly.type
_entity_poly.pdbx_seq_one_letter_code
_entity_poly.pdbx_strand_id
1 'polypeptide(L)'
;MRLSLSSADFLSEELRDALRRKEHNRVNSADQLVVTSARHRTQSANRDDALERMQGIIDNVAESLIVKEMTPEQKKKQAKMKKKANERRLDTKKMKSQKKAERRRVDW
;
A
#
# COMPACT_ATOMS: atom_id res chain seq x y z
N MET A 1 -12.56 -13.00 14.22
CA MET A 1 -13.39 -13.35 13.05
C MET A 1 -12.51 -13.94 11.96
N ARG A 2 -13.03 -14.94 11.25
CA ARG A 2 -12.35 -15.58 10.10
C ARG A 2 -13.38 -15.70 8.98
N LEU A 3 -12.99 -15.31 7.77
CA LEU A 3 -13.81 -15.42 6.56
C LEU A 3 -13.07 -16.28 5.54
N SER A 4 -13.67 -17.37 5.10
CA SER A 4 -13.11 -18.23 4.04
C SER A 4 -13.33 -17.57 2.68
N LEU A 5 -12.25 -17.28 1.95
CA LEU A 5 -12.34 -16.61 0.65
C LEU A 5 -12.76 -17.57 -0.47
N SER A 6 -12.34 -18.84 -0.40
CA SER A 6 -12.66 -19.88 -1.38
C SER A 6 -14.15 -20.24 -1.40
N SER A 7 -14.84 -20.16 -0.26
CA SER A 7 -16.26 -20.51 -0.12
C SER A 7 -17.19 -19.30 -0.04
N ALA A 8 -16.68 -18.08 -0.26
CA ALA A 8 -17.45 -16.85 -0.12
C ALA A 8 -18.18 -16.48 -1.42
N ASP A 9 -19.28 -17.17 -1.73
CA ASP A 9 -20.06 -16.99 -2.97
C ASP A 9 -20.61 -15.58 -3.21
N PHE A 10 -20.68 -14.77 -2.15
CA PHE A 10 -21.12 -13.38 -2.21
C PHE A 10 -20.01 -12.40 -2.64
N LEU A 11 -18.74 -12.84 -2.74
CA LEU A 11 -17.62 -12.05 -3.25
C LEU A 11 -17.33 -12.44 -4.70
N SER A 12 -17.11 -11.45 -5.56
CA SER A 12 -16.63 -11.70 -6.93
C SER A 12 -15.22 -12.27 -6.92
N GLU A 13 -14.87 -13.06 -7.94
CA GLU A 13 -13.55 -13.70 -8.04
C GLU A 13 -12.42 -12.65 -8.08
N GLU A 14 -12.64 -11.55 -8.80
CA GLU A 14 -11.69 -10.43 -8.86
C GLU A 14 -11.39 -9.84 -7.48
N LEU A 15 -12.42 -9.73 -6.64
CA LEU A 15 -12.30 -9.20 -5.29
C LEU A 15 -11.59 -10.20 -4.36
N ARG A 16 -11.86 -11.50 -4.49
CA ARG A 16 -11.13 -12.56 -3.76
C ARG A 16 -9.64 -12.51 -4.10
N ASP A 17 -9.29 -12.41 -5.37
CA ASP A 17 -7.90 -12.30 -5.81
C ASP A 17 -7.24 -10.98 -5.40
N ALA A 18 -8.00 -9.89 -5.37
CA ALA A 18 -7.51 -8.62 -4.86
C ALA A 18 -7.25 -8.68 -3.36
N LEU A 19 -8.12 -9.33 -2.59
CA LEU A 19 -7.95 -9.57 -1.15
C LEU A 19 -6.71 -10.42 -0.88
N ARG A 20 -6.52 -11.53 -1.61
CA ARG A 20 -5.31 -12.37 -1.51
C ARG A 20 -4.03 -11.59 -1.78
N ARG A 21 -4.04 -10.68 -2.75
CA ARG A 21 -2.86 -9.87 -3.11
C ARG A 21 -2.61 -8.73 -2.12
N LYS A 22 -3.61 -7.92 -1.80
CA LYS A 22 -3.47 -6.71 -0.98
C LYS A 22 -3.36 -7.01 0.50
N GLU A 23 -4.16 -7.95 0.99
CA GLU A 23 -4.23 -8.32 2.41
C GLU A 23 -3.56 -9.69 2.68
N HIS A 24 -2.53 -10.05 1.92
CA HIS A 24 -1.81 -11.33 2.05
C HIS A 24 -1.35 -11.60 3.49
N ASN A 25 -0.99 -10.57 4.26
CA ASN A 25 -0.57 -10.70 5.65
C ASN A 25 -1.69 -11.13 6.61
N ARG A 26 -2.96 -10.93 6.21
CA ARG A 26 -4.15 -11.31 7.00
C ARG A 26 -4.78 -12.59 6.51
N VAL A 27 -4.38 -13.09 5.34
CA VAL A 27 -4.87 -14.35 4.78
C VAL A 27 -3.96 -15.49 5.26
N ASN A 28 -4.56 -16.51 5.87
CA ASN A 28 -3.83 -17.69 6.33
C ASN A 28 -3.66 -18.74 5.22
N SER A 29 -2.91 -19.82 5.50
CA SER A 29 -2.71 -20.93 4.56
C SER A 29 -3.99 -21.70 4.20
N ALA A 30 -5.07 -21.53 4.98
CA ALA A 30 -6.38 -22.12 4.71
C ALA A 30 -7.28 -21.18 3.88
N ASP A 31 -6.70 -20.14 3.25
CA ASP A 31 -7.40 -19.13 2.45
C ASP A 31 -8.50 -18.38 3.23
N GLN A 32 -8.25 -18.11 4.52
CA GLN A 32 -9.16 -17.37 5.37
C GLN A 32 -8.59 -16.00 5.74
N LEU A 33 -9.38 -14.95 5.52
CA LEU A 33 -9.10 -13.60 6.02
C LEU A 33 -9.37 -13.56 7.53
N VAL A 34 -8.32 -13.30 8.31
CA VAL A 34 -8.37 -13.26 9.77
C VAL A 34 -8.39 -11.81 10.28
N VAL A 35 -9.42 -11.47 11.05
CA VAL A 35 -9.57 -10.16 11.69
C VAL A 35 -9.85 -10.33 13.18
N THR A 36 -9.05 -9.71 14.03
CA THR A 36 -9.20 -9.74 15.48
C THR A 36 -9.57 -8.37 16.03
N SER A 37 -10.31 -8.34 17.13
CA SER A 37 -10.55 -7.14 17.92
C SER A 37 -10.48 -7.41 19.42
N ALA A 38 -9.86 -6.48 20.13
CA ALA A 38 -9.74 -6.45 21.59
C ALA A 38 -9.95 -5.02 22.12
N ARG A 39 -10.82 -4.25 21.46
CA ARG A 39 -11.03 -2.82 21.76
C ARG A 39 -11.94 -2.59 22.98
N HIS A 40 -12.95 -3.43 23.14
CA HIS A 40 -14.00 -3.30 24.14
C HIS A 40 -13.88 -4.38 25.22
N ARG A 41 -14.50 -4.14 26.38
CA ARG A 41 -14.54 -5.10 27.48
C ARG A 41 -15.44 -6.31 27.19
N THR A 42 -16.52 -6.12 26.44
CA THR A 42 -17.49 -7.17 26.15
C THR A 42 -17.17 -7.89 24.85
N GLN A 43 -17.43 -9.21 24.82
CA GLN A 43 -17.19 -10.04 23.65
C GLN A 43 -18.08 -9.63 22.46
N SER A 44 -19.35 -9.27 22.72
CA SER A 44 -20.28 -8.83 21.67
C SER A 44 -19.75 -7.60 20.95
N ALA A 45 -19.34 -6.56 21.69
CA ALA A 45 -18.82 -5.35 21.08
C ALA A 45 -17.52 -5.61 20.28
N ASN A 46 -16.66 -6.51 20.74
CA ASN A 46 -15.47 -6.92 19.98
C ASN A 46 -15.82 -7.73 18.72
N ARG A 47 -16.92 -8.50 18.73
CA ARG A 47 -17.40 -9.21 17.55
C ARG A 47 -17.90 -8.22 16.50
N ASP A 48 -18.69 -7.24 16.92
CA ASP A 48 -19.27 -6.24 16.02
C ASP A 48 -18.18 -5.34 15.42
N ASP A 49 -17.23 -4.86 16.23
CA ASP A 49 -16.10 -4.08 15.72
C ASP A 49 -15.16 -4.92 14.82
N ALA A 50 -15.02 -6.24 15.06
CA ALA A 50 -14.28 -7.11 14.14
C ALA A 50 -15.01 -7.30 12.81
N LEU A 51 -16.35 -7.33 12.80
CA LEU A 51 -17.16 -7.36 11.57
C LEU A 51 -17.03 -6.04 10.80
N GLU A 52 -17.14 -4.91 11.48
CA GLU A 52 -16.99 -3.58 10.88
C GLU A 52 -15.60 -3.41 10.24
N ARG A 53 -14.54 -3.82 10.93
CA ARG A 53 -13.19 -3.82 10.35
C ARG A 53 -13.06 -4.73 9.14
N MET A 54 -13.70 -5.90 9.18
CA MET A 54 -13.68 -6.83 8.05
C MET A 54 -14.38 -6.21 6.84
N GLN A 55 -15.55 -5.59 7.04
CA GLN A 55 -16.26 -4.86 6.00
C GLN A 55 -15.41 -3.73 5.43
N GLY A 56 -14.81 -2.90 6.28
CA GLY A 56 -13.95 -1.81 5.84
C GLY A 56 -12.73 -2.28 5.04
N ILE A 57 -12.16 -3.45 5.36
CA ILE A 57 -11.07 -4.04 4.55
C ILE A 57 -11.59 -4.41 3.16
N ILE A 58 -12.73 -5.08 3.09
CA ILE A 58 -13.35 -5.49 1.81
C ILE A 58 -13.66 -4.26 0.95
N ASP A 59 -14.26 -3.22 1.55
CA ASP A 59 -14.62 -1.98 0.86
C ASP A 59 -13.38 -1.26 0.33
N ASN A 60 -12.32 -1.13 1.14
CA ASN A 60 -11.06 -0.52 0.70
C ASN A 60 -10.45 -1.28 -0.49
N VAL A 61 -10.51 -2.61 -0.48
CA VAL A 61 -10.01 -3.42 -1.60
C VAL A 61 -10.91 -3.24 -2.82
N ALA A 62 -12.22 -3.21 -2.66
CA ALA A 62 -13.17 -2.94 -3.75
C ALA A 62 -12.93 -1.56 -4.37
N GLU A 63 -12.82 -0.50 -3.58
CA GLU A 63 -12.51 0.85 -4.04
C GLU A 63 -11.20 0.91 -4.82
N SER A 64 -10.22 0.10 -4.40
CA SER A 64 -8.91 0.10 -5.01
C SER A 64 -8.84 -0.65 -6.36
N LEU A 65 -9.87 -1.41 -6.72
CA LEU A 65 -10.06 -1.97 -8.05
C LEU A 65 -10.59 -0.93 -9.03
N ILE A 66 -11.32 0.06 -8.51
CA ILE A 66 -11.83 1.18 -9.29
C ILE A 66 -10.64 2.10 -9.63
N VAL A 67 -10.33 2.26 -10.91
CA VAL A 67 -9.28 3.17 -11.37
C VAL A 67 -9.75 4.61 -11.13
N LYS A 68 -9.45 5.15 -9.95
CA LYS A 68 -9.77 6.54 -9.63
C LYS A 68 -8.81 7.48 -10.35
N GLU A 69 -9.36 8.50 -11.00
CA GLU A 69 -8.56 9.59 -11.54
C GLU A 69 -7.82 10.33 -10.43
N MET A 70 -6.54 10.66 -10.67
CA MET A 70 -5.73 11.40 -9.69
C MET A 70 -6.35 12.76 -9.38
N THR A 71 -6.52 13.07 -8.09
CA THR A 71 -7.01 14.38 -7.67
C THR A 71 -6.01 15.50 -8.02
N PRO A 72 -6.46 16.76 -8.17
CA PRO A 72 -5.57 17.88 -8.51
C PRO A 72 -4.40 18.05 -7.52
N GLU A 73 -4.63 17.80 -6.24
CA GLU A 73 -3.60 17.86 -5.20
C GLU A 73 -2.55 16.75 -5.35
N GLN A 74 -2.99 15.52 -5.65
CA GLN A 74 -2.09 14.40 -5.91
C GLN A 74 -1.21 14.68 -7.13
N LYS A 75 -1.77 15.29 -8.19
CA LYS A 75 -1.01 15.72 -9.38
C LYS A 75 0.06 16.76 -9.02
N LYS A 76 -0.28 17.78 -8.23
CA LYS A 76 0.68 18.79 -7.73
C LYS A 76 1.80 18.16 -6.91
N LYS A 77 1.46 17.25 -5.99
CA LYS A 77 2.44 16.53 -5.17
C LYS A 77 3.38 15.69 -6.03
N GLN A 78 2.86 14.98 -7.03
CA GLN A 78 3.67 14.18 -7.94
C GLN A 78 4.63 15.06 -8.76
N ALA A 79 4.18 16.21 -9.26
CA ALA A 79 5.02 17.17 -9.97
C ALA A 79 6.17 17.70 -9.09
N LYS A 80 5.88 18.06 -7.82
CA LYS A 80 6.89 18.47 -6.85
C LYS A 80 7.94 17.38 -6.59
N MET A 81 7.49 16.13 -6.46
CA MET A 81 8.39 14.98 -6.27
C MET A 81 9.29 14.75 -7.49
N LYS A 82 8.75 14.84 -8.71
CA LYS A 82 9.53 14.74 -9.96
C LYS A 82 10.59 15.84 -10.06
N LYS A 83 10.24 17.09 -9.73
CA LYS A 83 11.20 18.21 -9.71
C LYS A 83 12.34 17.96 -8.72
N LYS A 84 12.01 17.59 -7.47
CA LYS A 84 13.00 17.29 -6.43
C LYS A 84 13.91 16.12 -6.79
N ALA A 85 13.39 15.09 -7.44
CA ALA A 85 14.20 13.96 -7.91
C ALA A 85 15.20 14.39 -9.00
N ASN A 86 14.79 15.27 -9.91
CA ASN A 86 15.67 15.77 -10.95
C ASN A 86 16.78 16.68 -10.38
N GLU A 87 16.45 17.55 -9.42
CA GLU A 87 17.44 18.37 -8.69
C GLU A 87 18.50 17.47 -8.02
N ARG A 88 18.07 16.48 -7.23
CA ARG A 88 18.98 15.50 -6.59
C ARG A 88 19.87 14.77 -7.59
N ARG A 89 19.32 14.39 -8.75
CA ARG A 89 20.09 13.74 -9.83
C ARG A 89 21.16 14.66 -10.38
N LEU A 90 20.85 15.94 -10.63
CA LEU A 90 21.79 16.94 -11.13
C LEU A 90 22.89 17.22 -10.11
N ASP A 91 22.57 17.36 -8.83
CA ASP A 91 23.56 17.57 -7.77
C ASP A 91 24.50 16.37 -7.66
N THR A 92 23.95 15.15 -7.66
CA THR A 92 24.74 13.92 -7.68
C THR A 92 25.65 13.86 -8.91
N LYS A 93 25.17 14.27 -10.09
CA LYS A 93 25.97 14.34 -11.31
C LYS A 93 27.11 15.34 -11.17
N LYS A 94 26.85 16.54 -10.64
CA LYS A 94 27.86 17.59 -10.40
C LYS A 94 28.93 17.13 -9.43
N MET A 95 28.53 16.60 -8.25
CA MET A 95 29.47 16.06 -7.25
C MET A 95 30.36 14.97 -7.84
N LYS A 96 29.79 14.02 -8.59
CA LYS A 96 30.56 12.97 -9.26
C LYS A 96 31.54 13.53 -10.30
N SER A 97 31.16 14.56 -11.04
CA SER A 97 32.02 15.22 -12.02
C SER A 97 33.19 15.95 -11.34
N GLN A 98 32.91 16.71 -10.29
CA GLN A 98 33.92 17.43 -9.51
C GLN A 98 34.93 16.46 -8.90
N LYS A 99 34.45 15.39 -8.24
CA LYS A 99 35.32 14.34 -7.68
C LYS A 99 36.23 13.69 -8.73
N LYS A 100 35.76 13.55 -9.98
CA LYS A 100 36.59 13.03 -11.10
C LYS A 100 37.63 14.06 -11.57
N ALA A 101 37.29 15.34 -11.58
CA ALA A 101 38.22 16.41 -11.96
C ALA A 101 39.34 16.57 -10.94
N GLU A 102 39.02 16.55 -9.64
CA GLU A 102 39.99 16.63 -8.53
C GLU A 102 41.02 15.50 -8.60
N ARG A 103 40.60 14.27 -8.91
CA ARG A 103 41.51 13.12 -9.09
C ARG A 103 42.54 13.30 -10.21
N ARG A 104 42.25 14.11 -11.23
CA ARG A 104 43.15 14.34 -12.37
C ARG A 104 44.16 15.46 -12.11
N ARG A 105 43.98 16.26 -11.05
CA ARG A 105 44.85 17.39 -10.71
C ARG A 105 46.05 17.02 -9.83
N VAL A 106 46.25 15.73 -9.53
CA VAL A 106 47.46 15.27 -8.86
C VAL A 106 48.56 15.19 -9.91
N ASP A 107 49.24 16.32 -10.14
CA ASP A 107 50.54 16.35 -10.80
C ASP A 107 51.59 15.85 -9.81
N TRP A 108 52.38 14.87 -10.26
CA TRP A 108 53.71 14.57 -9.72
C TRP A 108 54.75 15.27 -10.59
#